data_AF-A0A1G1I2L0-F1
#
_entry.id   AF-A0A1G1I2L0-F1
#
_cell.length_a   1.000
_cell.length_b   1.000
_cell.length_c   1.000
_cell.angle_alpha   90.00
_cell.angle_beta   90.00
_cell.angle_gamma   90.00
#
_symmetry.space_group_name_H-M   'P 1'
#
loop_
_entity.id
_entity.type
_entity.pdbx_description
1 polymer ?
#
loop_
_entity_poly.entity_id
_entity_poly.type
_entity_poly.pdbx_seq_one_letter_code
_entity_poly.pdbx_strand_id
1 'polypeptide(L)' 'MEKTESPQSLLDLNTASKEELMSINGIGPVLSARIIAGRPYRTVDDLLKVKGIGPKRLREFSPYVVVGKE' A
#
# COMPACT_ATOMS: atom_id res chain seq x y z
N MET A 1 -2.00 0.38 27.25
CA MET A 1 -2.96 0.33 26.12
C MET A 1 -3.02 1.73 25.56
N GLU A 2 -2.18 2.05 24.59
CA GLU A 2 -2.18 3.38 23.96
C GLU A 2 -1.95 3.20 22.46
N LYS A 3 -2.98 3.52 21.68
CA LYS A 3 -2.90 4.13 20.35
C LYS A 3 -4.31 4.58 19.95
N THR A 4 -4.81 5.55 20.71
CA THR A 4 -5.80 6.50 20.23
C THR A 4 -5.02 7.66 19.64
N GLU A 5 -5.00 7.81 18.31
CA GLU A 5 -4.83 9.07 17.56
C GLU A 5 -4.59 8.76 16.08
N SER A 6 -5.58 9.05 15.25
CA SER A 6 -5.45 9.09 13.79
C SER A 6 -4.78 10.40 13.38
N PRO A 7 -3.67 10.36 12.64
CA PRO A 7 -3.66 10.90 11.30
C PRO A 7 -4.22 9.83 10.37
N GLN A 8 -4.72 10.18 9.19
CA GLN A 8 -4.77 9.22 8.07
C GLN A 8 -3.32 8.79 7.79
N SER A 9 -2.81 7.84 8.56
CA SER A 9 -1.42 7.42 8.52
C SER A 9 -1.24 6.62 7.25
N LEU A 10 -0.44 7.18 6.34
CA LEU A 10 -0.13 6.53 5.08
C LEU A 10 0.48 5.16 5.37
N LEU A 11 -0.05 4.12 4.72
CA LEU A 11 0.44 2.76 4.89
C LEU A 11 1.75 2.58 4.16
N ASP A 12 2.75 2.12 4.89
CA ASP A 12 4.06 1.83 4.31
C ASP A 12 3.99 0.58 3.43
N LEU A 13 4.33 0.69 2.15
CA LEU A 13 4.23 -0.43 1.21
C LEU A 13 5.17 -1.59 1.55
N ASN A 14 6.28 -1.35 2.25
CA ASN A 14 7.26 -2.33 2.65
C ASN A 14 6.93 -3.00 3.99
N THR A 15 6.26 -2.30 4.91
CA THR A 15 5.95 -2.85 6.25
C THR A 15 4.48 -3.15 6.48
N ALA A 16 3.56 -2.60 5.69
CA ALA A 16 2.13 -2.79 5.89
C ALA A 16 1.72 -4.27 5.86
N SER A 17 0.76 -4.62 6.69
CA SER A 17 0.18 -5.95 6.75
C SER A 17 -0.78 -6.17 5.58
N LYS A 18 -1.10 -7.43 5.29
CA LYS A 18 -2.09 -7.77 4.26
C LYS A 18 -3.45 -7.12 4.54
N GLU A 19 -3.86 -7.11 5.80
CA GLU A 19 -5.13 -6.53 6.27
C GLU A 19 -5.14 -5.01 6.11
N GLU A 20 -4.04 -4.34 6.46
CA GLU A 20 -3.89 -2.90 6.28
C GLU A 20 -3.99 -2.51 4.79
N LEU A 21 -3.28 -3.22 3.92
CA LEU A 21 -3.38 -3.00 2.47
C LEU A 21 -4.82 -3.21 1.98
N MET A 22 -5.53 -4.22 2.52
CA MET A 22 -6.92 -4.50 2.17
C MET A 22 -7.93 -3.46 2.70
N SER A 23 -7.56 -2.61 3.66
CA SER A 23 -8.38 -1.48 4.07
C SER A 23 -8.49 -0.40 2.99
N ILE A 24 -7.60 -0.40 1.98
CA ILE A 24 -7.67 0.52 0.85
C ILE A 24 -8.71 0.01 -0.15
N ASN A 25 -9.74 0.83 -0.42
CA ASN A 25 -10.78 0.50 -1.37
C ASN A 25 -10.18 0.18 -2.76
N GLY A 26 -10.47 -1.01 -3.28
CA GLY A 26 -9.90 -1.52 -4.53
C GLY A 26 -8.68 -2.44 -4.37
N ILE A 27 -8.13 -2.59 -3.16
CA ILE A 27 -7.10 -3.59 -2.85
C ILE A 27 -7.77 -4.80 -2.19
N GLY A 28 -8.00 -5.84 -3.00
CA GLY A 28 -8.49 -7.13 -2.50
C GLY A 28 -7.36 -8.06 -2.02
N PRO A 29 -7.70 -9.26 -1.51
CA PRO A 29 -6.74 -10.24 -0.99
C PRO A 29 -5.70 -10.70 -2.03
N VAL A 30 -6.05 -10.64 -3.32
CA VAL A 30 -5.14 -10.95 -4.44
C VAL A 30 -4.15 -9.82 -4.66
N LEU A 31 -4.61 -8.57 -4.62
CA LEU A 31 -3.76 -7.39 -4.82
C LEU A 31 -2.82 -7.19 -3.65
N SER A 32 -3.32 -7.28 -2.41
CA SER A 32 -2.47 -7.17 -1.22
C SER A 32 -1.37 -8.23 -1.19
N ALA A 33 -1.69 -9.48 -1.54
CA ALA A 33 -0.68 -10.54 -1.65
C ALA A 33 0.39 -10.23 -2.72
N ARG A 34 -0.02 -9.69 -3.88
CA ARG A 34 0.94 -9.29 -4.93
C ARG A 34 1.79 -8.09 -4.51
N ILE A 35 1.21 -7.14 -3.78
CA ILE A 35 1.96 -6.01 -3.23
C ILE A 35 3.02 -6.52 -2.26
N ILE A 36 2.65 -7.40 -1.32
CA ILE A 36 3.62 -7.99 -0.38
C ILE A 36 4.72 -8.78 -1.13
N ALA A 37 4.34 -9.56 -2.14
CA ALA A 37 5.28 -10.34 -2.95
C ALA A 37 6.22 -9.47 -3.82
N GLY A 38 5.82 -8.24 -4.14
CA GLY A 38 6.62 -7.31 -4.94
C GLY A 38 7.59 -6.44 -4.13
N ARG A 39 7.67 -6.64 -2.80
CA ARG A 39 8.62 -5.92 -1.95
C ARG A 39 10.08 -6.27 -2.30
N PRO A 40 11.03 -5.34 -2.09
CA PRO A 40 10.85 -3.98 -1.58
C PRO A 40 10.49 -2.95 -2.67
N TYR A 41 9.70 -1.95 -2.29
CA TYR A 41 9.36 -0.77 -3.08
C TYR A 41 10.29 0.38 -2.70
N ARG A 42 10.76 1.13 -3.71
CA ARG A 42 11.55 2.36 -3.51
C ARG A 42 10.69 3.60 -3.62
N THR A 43 9.66 3.55 -4.46
CA THR A 43 8.68 4.63 -4.64
C THR A 43 7.27 4.06 -4.70
N VAL A 44 6.27 4.91 -4.48
CA VAL A 44 4.87 4.52 -4.65
C VAL A 44 4.58 4.08 -6.11
N ASP A 45 5.29 4.66 -7.08
CA ASP A 45 5.18 4.33 -8.51
C ASP A 45 5.62 2.90 -8.84
N ASP A 46 6.48 2.29 -8.01
CA ASP A 46 6.88 0.89 -8.18
C ASP A 46 5.69 -0.08 -8.10
N LEU A 47 4.56 0.35 -7.51
CA LEU A 47 3.31 -0.42 -7.56
C LEU A 47 2.83 -0.68 -9.00
N LEU A 48 3.21 0.11 -10.01
CA LEU A 48 2.88 -0.16 -11.42
C LEU A 48 3.54 -1.44 -11.95
N LYS A 49 4.59 -1.93 -11.30
CA LYS A 49 5.21 -3.24 -11.62
C LYS A 49 4.33 -4.40 -11.15
N VAL A 50 3.40 -4.15 -10.24
CA VAL A 50 2.49 -5.17 -9.69
C VAL A 50 1.37 -5.43 -10.70
N LYS A 51 1.31 -6.67 -11.22
CA LYS A 51 0.26 -7.08 -12.16
C LYS A 51 -1.13 -6.83 -11.56
N GLY A 52 -1.94 -6.01 -12.25
CA GLY A 52 -3.29 -5.62 -11.81
C GLY A 52 -3.36 -4.25 -11.12
N ILE A 53 -2.23 -3.58 -10.92
CA ILE A 53 -2.15 -2.15 -10.57
C ILE A 53 -1.72 -1.40 -11.81
N GLY A 54 -2.63 -0.61 -12.38
CA GLY A 54 -2.32 0.32 -13.46
C GLY A 54 -2.31 1.76 -12.96
N PRO A 55 -2.05 2.74 -13.84
CA PRO A 55 -1.96 4.16 -13.50
C PRO A 55 -3.22 4.70 -12.80
N LYS A 56 -4.40 4.18 -13.18
CA LYS A 56 -5.66 4.54 -12.54
C LYS A 56 -5.68 4.13 -11.06
N ARG A 57 -5.34 2.87 -10.79
CA ARG A 57 -5.32 2.32 -9.43
C ARG A 57 -4.21 2.90 -8.59
N LEU A 58 -3.04 3.14 -9.18
CA LEU A 58 -1.95 3.84 -8.51
C LEU A 58 -2.41 5.19 -7.97
N ARG A 59 -3.12 6.00 -8.78
CA ARG A 59 -3.66 7.29 -8.31
C ARG A 59 -4.67 7.15 -7.19
N GLU A 60 -5.48 6.09 -7.20
CA GLU A 60 -6.42 5.78 -6.12
C GLU A 60 -5.70 5.36 -4.84
N PHE A 61 -4.56 4.66 -4.92
CA PHE A 61 -3.83 4.14 -3.76
C PHE A 61 -2.79 5.13 -3.20
N SER A 62 -2.19 5.95 -4.06
CA SER A 62 -1.15 6.93 -3.72
C SER A 62 -1.48 7.86 -2.54
N PRO A 63 -2.74 8.32 -2.32
CA PRO A 63 -3.05 9.13 -1.14
C PRO A 63 -3.19 8.33 0.16
N TYR A 64 -3.10 7.00 0.12
CA TYR A 64 -3.22 6.10 1.28
C TYR A 64 -1.93 5.34 1.58
N VAL A 65 -0.93 5.41 0.72
CA VAL A 65 0.31 4.63 0.85
C VAL A 65 1.55 5.50 0.71
N VAL A 66 2.62 5.09 1.37
CA VAL A 66 3.96 5.67 1.26
C VAL A 66 5.00 4.58 1.16
N VAL A 67 6.18 4.96 0.70
CA VAL A 67 7.40 4.18 0.96
C VAL A 67 8.13 4.94 2.05
N GLY A 68 8.13 4.41 3.27
CA GLY A 68 8.89 4.96 4.38
C GLY A 68 10.35 5.08 3.97
N LYS A 69 10.84 6.31 4.06
CA LYS A 69 12.28 6.57 4.01
C LYS A 69 12.88 5.96 5.28
N GLU A 70 13.98 5.24 5.11
CA GLU A 70 14.96 5.04 6.18
C GLU A 70 15.27 6.35 6.92
#